data_AF-A0A969MN87-F1
#
_entry.id   AF-A0A969MN87-F1
#
_cell.length_a   1.000
_cell.length_b   1.000
_cell.length_c   1.000
_cell.angle_alpha   90.00
_cell.angle_beta   90.00
_cell.angle_gamma   90.00
#
_symmetry.space_group_name_H-M   'P 1'
#
loop_
_entity.id
_entity.type
_entity.pdbx_description
1 polymer ?
#
loop_
_entity_poly.entity_id
_entity_poly.type
_entity_poly.pdbx_seq_one_letter_code
_entity_poly.pdbx_strand_id
1 'polypeptide(L)'
;MTKGIQLFSKKYLQDGDYLVAIERIKIKHKLFRVIAYKLVTGDTAITTRQMAVSVKKPSYIARQFMRKMGVEPIRVQMLNRSVTDMIHMEIVTAFWKSLNESGEGNPLTIIGQKYLDEYLS
;
A
#
# COMPACT_ATOMS: atom_id res chain seq x y z
N MET A 1 24.41 -43.39 -10.80
CA MET A 1 24.88 -41.99 -10.76
C MET A 1 23.67 -41.06 -10.86
N THR A 2 23.11 -40.66 -9.74
CA THR A 2 21.93 -39.78 -9.68
C THR A 2 22.39 -38.35 -9.41
N LYS A 3 22.25 -37.47 -10.41
CA LYS A 3 22.54 -36.04 -10.29
C LYS A 3 21.56 -35.42 -9.31
N GLY A 4 22.05 -35.06 -8.13
CA GLY A 4 21.29 -34.28 -7.14
C GLY A 4 21.00 -32.90 -7.69
N ILE A 5 19.74 -32.64 -8.01
CA ILE A 5 19.25 -31.32 -8.36
C ILE A 5 19.22 -30.50 -7.07
N GLN A 6 20.21 -29.61 -6.90
CA GLN A 6 20.23 -28.59 -5.85
C GLN A 6 19.15 -27.54 -6.19
N LEU A 7 17.91 -27.85 -5.84
CA LEU A 7 16.77 -26.93 -5.95
C LEU A 7 16.82 -25.96 -4.77
N PHE A 8 17.03 -24.68 -5.13
CA PHE A 8 16.87 -23.48 -4.30
C PHE A 8 17.90 -23.29 -3.17
N SER A 9 19.04 -22.66 -3.50
CA SER A 9 19.65 -21.74 -2.53
C SER A 9 18.73 -20.52 -2.40
N LYS A 10 17.74 -20.57 -1.50
CA LYS A 10 17.09 -19.34 -1.05
C LYS A 10 18.17 -18.51 -0.37
N LYS A 11 18.74 -17.54 -1.09
CA LYS A 11 19.40 -16.40 -0.45
C LYS A 11 18.30 -15.72 0.37
N TYR A 12 18.24 -16.03 1.66
CA TYR A 12 17.48 -15.22 2.60
C TYR A 12 18.14 -13.83 2.56
N LEU A 13 17.42 -12.85 2.03
CA LEU A 13 17.79 -11.45 2.16
C LEU A 13 17.89 -11.17 3.66
N GLN A 14 19.08 -10.75 4.10
CA GLN A 14 19.39 -10.45 5.49
C GLN A 14 18.34 -9.49 6.08
N ASP A 15 18.02 -9.70 7.36
CA ASP A 15 16.98 -9.05 8.18
C ASP A 15 17.16 -7.52 8.42
N GLY A 16 17.66 -6.76 7.43
CA GLY A 16 18.06 -5.36 7.60
C GLY A 16 16.96 -4.29 7.41
N ASP A 17 16.07 -4.44 6.42
CA ASP A 17 15.33 -3.26 5.90
C ASP A 17 13.80 -3.45 5.79
N TYR A 18 13.21 -4.40 6.52
CA TYR A 18 11.75 -4.56 6.53
C TYR A 18 11.15 -3.86 7.74
N LEU A 19 10.21 -2.95 7.50
CA LEU A 19 9.32 -2.51 8.57
C LEU A 19 8.35 -3.65 8.91
N VAL A 20 7.92 -3.73 10.17
CA VAL A 20 6.98 -4.76 10.60
C VAL A 20 5.60 -4.13 10.82
N ALA A 21 4.57 -4.75 10.26
CA ALA A 21 3.18 -4.42 10.58
C ALA A 21 2.81 -5.05 11.93
N ILE A 22 2.40 -4.21 12.88
CA ILE A 22 2.01 -4.64 14.24
C ILE A 22 0.50 -4.78 14.42
N GLU A 23 -0.27 -4.07 13.59
CA GLU A 23 -1.73 -4.07 13.70
C GLU A 23 -2.38 -3.95 12.32
N ARG A 24 -3.53 -4.60 12.15
CA ARG A 24 -4.37 -4.46 10.96
C ARG A 24 -5.59 -3.59 11.27
N ILE A 25 -5.73 -2.50 10.53
CA ILE A 25 -6.83 -1.53 10.66
C ILE A 25 -7.79 -1.70 9.48
N LYS A 26 -9.09 -1.86 9.76
CA LYS A 26 -10.13 -1.96 8.72
C LYS A 26 -10.87 -0.63 8.62
N ILE A 27 -10.64 0.11 7.54
CA ILE A 27 -11.35 1.35 7.23
C ILE A 27 -12.51 0.99 6.29
N LYS A 28 -13.76 1.20 6.72
CA LYS A 28 -14.96 0.84 5.96
C LYS A 28 -15.98 1.97 6.02
N HIS A 29 -16.47 2.40 4.86
CA HIS A 29 -17.64 3.25 4.76
C HIS A 29 -18.49 2.90 3.53
N LYS A 30 -19.75 2.47 3.75
CA LYS A 30 -20.66 2.04 2.68
C LYS A 30 -19.96 1.07 1.69
N LEU A 31 -19.74 1.52 0.46
CA LEU A 31 -19.09 0.77 -0.63
C LEU A 31 -17.56 0.87 -0.65
N PHE A 32 -16.98 1.73 0.19
CA PHE A 32 -15.55 1.95 0.29
C PHE A 32 -14.95 1.09 1.40
N ARG A 33 -13.84 0.40 1.07
CA ARG A 33 -13.10 -0.45 2.01
C ARG A 33 -11.61 -0.39 1.73
N VAL A 34 -10.85 -0.13 2.78
CA VAL A 34 -9.39 -0.16 2.79
C VAL A 34 -8.93 -0.96 4.00
N ILE A 35 -7.84 -1.69 3.83
CA ILE A 35 -7.15 -2.35 4.94
C ILE A 35 -5.82 -1.66 5.06
N ALA A 36 -5.63 -0.95 6.17
CA ALA A 36 -4.38 -0.31 6.52
C ALA A 36 -3.68 -1.12 7.61
N TYR A 37 -2.42 -0.80 7.84
CA TYR A 37 -1.56 -1.47 8.78
C TYR A 37 -0.78 -0.44 9.57
N LYS A 38 -0.78 -0.59 10.90
CA LYS A 38 0.11 0.18 11.77
C LYS A 38 1.49 -0.47 11.72
N LEU A 39 2.51 0.34 11.49
CA LEU A 39 3.90 -0.09 11.43
C LEU A 39 4.55 0.10 12.81
N VAL A 40 5.69 -0.57 13.02
CA VAL A 40 6.52 -0.40 14.24
C VAL A 40 6.96 1.03 14.49
N THR A 41 7.03 1.87 13.45
CA THR A 41 7.35 3.30 13.56
C THR A 41 6.20 4.13 14.15
N GLY A 42 5.00 3.55 14.25
CA GLY A 42 3.77 4.26 14.61
C GLY A 42 2.96 4.70 13.39
N ASP A 43 3.56 4.73 12.21
CA ASP A 43 2.90 5.15 10.97
C ASP A 43 1.85 4.16 10.51
N THR A 44 0.93 4.64 9.68
CA THR A 44 -0.06 3.80 9.00
C THR A 44 0.23 3.73 7.51
N ALA A 45 0.18 2.53 6.95
CA ALA A 45 0.40 2.28 5.53
C ALA A 45 -0.61 1.27 4.97
N ILE A 46 -0.81 1.30 3.65
CA ILE A 46 -1.60 0.30 2.92
C ILE A 46 -0.74 -0.35 1.86
N THR A 47 -1.17 -1.49 1.35
CA THR A 47 -0.49 -2.07 0.19
C THR A 47 -0.60 -1.14 -1.03
N THR A 48 0.48 -1.03 -1.80
CA THR A 48 0.50 -0.24 -3.05
C THR A 48 -0.61 -0.65 -4.02
N ARG A 49 -1.01 -1.93 -4.00
CA ARG A 49 -2.15 -2.42 -4.77
C ARG A 49 -3.48 -1.81 -4.33
N GLN A 50 -3.72 -1.70 -3.03
CA GLN A 50 -4.98 -1.16 -2.50
C GLN A 50 -5.15 0.33 -2.83
N MET A 51 -4.05 1.09 -2.89
CA MET A 51 -4.06 2.50 -3.31
C MET A 51 -4.84 2.73 -4.61
N ALA A 52 -4.70 1.85 -5.62
CA ALA A 52 -5.43 1.95 -6.88
C ALA A 52 -6.77 1.19 -6.86
N VAL A 53 -6.76 -0.05 -6.34
CA VAL A 53 -7.93 -0.96 -6.44
C VAL A 53 -9.10 -0.49 -5.59
N SER A 54 -8.85 0.13 -4.43
CA SER A 54 -9.91 0.66 -3.56
C SER A 54 -10.74 1.76 -4.22
N VAL A 55 -10.20 2.38 -5.27
CA VAL A 55 -10.87 3.41 -6.06
C VAL A 55 -11.10 2.97 -7.52
N LYS A 56 -11.10 1.66 -7.78
CA LYS A 56 -11.34 1.06 -9.11
C LYS A 56 -10.43 1.61 -10.22
N LYS A 57 -9.19 1.95 -9.87
CA LYS A 57 -8.17 2.36 -10.85
C LYS A 57 -7.21 1.21 -11.17
N PRO A 58 -6.72 1.12 -12.42
CA PRO A 58 -5.62 0.23 -12.76
C PRO A 58 -4.37 0.53 -11.92
N SER A 59 -3.63 -0.52 -11.54
CA SER A 59 -2.41 -0.40 -10.73
C SER A 59 -1.29 0.41 -11.38
N TYR A 60 -1.27 0.51 -12.73
CA TYR A 60 -0.27 1.32 -13.43
C TYR A 60 -0.42 2.81 -13.14
N ILE A 61 -1.64 3.31 -12.88
CA ILE A 61 -1.88 4.73 -12.59
C ILE A 61 -1.21 5.12 -11.27
N ALA A 62 -1.38 4.30 -10.22
CA ALA A 62 -0.69 4.52 -8.94
C ALA A 62 0.84 4.43 -9.10
N ARG A 63 1.36 3.49 -9.89
CA ARG A 63 2.80 3.40 -10.18
C ARG A 63 3.34 4.64 -10.90
N GLN A 64 2.60 5.16 -11.88
CA GLN A 64 2.97 6.40 -12.57
C GLN A 64 2.95 7.60 -11.63
N PHE A 65 1.94 7.71 -10.76
CA PHE A 65 1.87 8.75 -9.74
C PHE A 65 3.08 8.70 -8.80
N MET A 66 3.39 7.53 -8.23
CA MET A 66 4.54 7.37 -7.33
C MET A 66 5.86 7.74 -8.02
N ARG A 67 6.05 7.33 -9.28
CA ARG A 67 7.24 7.71 -10.07
C ARG A 67 7.33 9.23 -10.29
N LYS A 68 6.23 9.89 -10.61
CA LYS A 68 6.20 11.36 -10.79
C LYS A 68 6.52 12.10 -9.49
N MET A 69 6.09 11.56 -8.35
CA MET A 69 6.33 12.14 -7.03
C MET A 69 7.70 11.75 -6.43
N GLY A 70 8.47 10.89 -7.09
CA GLY A 70 9.74 10.37 -6.55
C GLY A 70 9.56 9.50 -5.30
N VAL A 71 8.39 8.89 -5.12
CA VAL A 71 8.06 8.10 -3.93
C VAL A 71 8.32 6.62 -4.18
N GLU A 72 9.07 6.00 -3.28
CA GLU A 72 9.32 4.56 -3.29
C GLU A 72 8.44 3.85 -2.24
N PRO A 73 7.87 2.68 -2.57
CA PRO A 73 7.19 1.85 -1.59
C PRO A 73 8.15 1.33 -0.52
N ILE A 74 7.65 1.26 0.72
CA ILE A 74 8.36 0.60 1.82
C ILE A 74 8.06 -0.90 1.81
N ARG A 75 9.06 -1.72 2.11
CA ARG A 75 8.88 -3.17 2.25
C ARG A 75 8.45 -3.50 3.68
N VAL A 76 7.30 -4.13 3.81
CA VAL A 76 6.70 -4.43 5.11
C VAL A 76 6.50 -5.92 5.28
N GLN A 77 6.97 -6.46 6.41
CA GLN A 77 6.61 -7.79 6.87
C GLN A 77 5.27 -7.75 7.62
N MET A 78 4.32 -8.50 7.10
CA MET A 78 2.97 -8.65 7.63
C MET A 78 2.94 -9.57 8.85
N LEU A 79 1.85 -9.51 9.62
CA LEU A 79 1.60 -10.40 10.78
C LEU A 79 1.69 -11.91 10.43
N ASN A 80 1.35 -12.28 9.19
CA ASN A 80 1.48 -13.65 8.68
C ASN A 80 2.88 -13.98 8.11
N ARG A 81 3.87 -13.12 8.37
CA ARG A 81 5.25 -13.17 7.86
C ARG A 81 5.41 -13.00 6.34
N SER A 82 4.34 -12.72 5.59
CA SER A 82 4.46 -12.35 4.18
C SER A 82 5.08 -10.95 4.05
N VAL A 83 5.86 -10.72 3.01
CA VAL A 83 6.45 -9.39 2.72
C VAL A 83 5.68 -8.75 1.58
N THR A 84 5.35 -7.47 1.71
CA THR A 84 4.63 -6.72 0.69
C THR A 84 5.07 -5.26 0.62
N ASP A 85 4.92 -4.67 -0.56
CA ASP A 85 5.20 -3.25 -0.77
C ASP A 85 4.01 -2.42 -0.30
N MET A 86 4.28 -1.51 0.62
CA MET A 86 3.30 -0.60 1.19
C MET A 86 3.65 0.86 0.91
N ILE A 87 2.65 1.71 1.09
CA ILE A 87 2.77 3.14 0.95
C ILE A 87 2.06 3.81 2.12
N HIS A 88 2.66 4.88 2.66
CA HIS A 88 2.09 5.66 3.74
C HIS A 88 0.75 6.28 3.33
N MET A 89 -0.15 6.40 4.30
CA MET A 89 -1.52 6.91 4.07
C MET A 89 -1.55 8.31 3.46
N GLU A 90 -0.62 9.18 3.81
CA GLU A 90 -0.52 10.54 3.25
C GLU A 90 -0.37 10.53 1.73
N ILE A 91 0.46 9.63 1.20
CA ILE A 91 0.66 9.48 -0.25
C ILE A 91 -0.59 8.93 -0.94
N VAL A 92 -1.36 8.08 -0.25
CA VAL A 92 -2.64 7.56 -0.75
C VAL A 92 -3.65 8.70 -0.88
N THR A 93 -3.75 9.53 0.15
CA THR A 93 -4.62 10.71 0.15
C THR A 93 -4.23 11.67 -0.96
N ALA A 94 -2.93 11.96 -1.11
CA ALA A 94 -2.42 12.80 -2.20
C ALA A 94 -2.76 12.24 -3.59
N PHE A 95 -2.65 10.92 -3.77
CA PHE A 95 -3.04 10.27 -5.01
C PHE A 95 -4.52 10.42 -5.32
N TRP A 96 -5.42 10.16 -4.36
CA TRP A 96 -6.85 10.29 -4.59
C TRP A 96 -7.29 11.74 -4.82
N LYS A 97 -6.66 12.68 -4.11
CA LYS A 97 -6.82 14.11 -4.36
C LYS A 97 -6.42 14.47 -5.79
N SER A 98 -5.25 13.98 -6.26
CA SER A 98 -4.79 14.24 -7.64
C SER A 98 -5.74 13.67 -8.71
N LEU A 99 -6.37 12.52 -8.46
CA LEU A 99 -7.39 11.97 -9.35
C LEU A 99 -8.62 12.88 -9.39
N ASN A 100 -9.10 13.34 -8.24
CA ASN A 100 -10.24 14.26 -8.15
C ASN A 100 -9.96 15.59 -8.88
N GLU A 101 -8.80 16.20 -8.64
CA GLU A 101 -8.40 17.49 -9.23
C GLU A 101 -8.17 17.41 -10.75
N SER A 102 -7.70 16.28 -11.27
CA SER A 102 -7.49 16.07 -12.71
C SER A 102 -8.75 15.69 -13.48
N GLY A 103 -9.89 15.51 -12.80
CA GLY A 103 -11.12 15.01 -13.42
C GLY A 103 -11.11 13.50 -13.71
N GLU A 104 -10.02 12.80 -13.36
CA GLU A 104 -9.95 11.34 -13.43
C GLU A 104 -10.57 10.66 -12.20
N GLY A 105 -11.13 11.41 -11.27
CA GLY A 105 -11.78 10.90 -10.07
C GLY A 105 -13.04 10.07 -10.37
N ASN A 106 -13.56 9.44 -9.32
CA ASN A 106 -14.85 8.77 -9.31
C ASN A 106 -15.47 8.87 -7.90
N PRO A 107 -16.72 8.42 -7.68
CA PRO A 107 -17.33 8.51 -6.36
C PRO A 107 -16.52 7.86 -5.23
N LEU A 108 -15.72 6.81 -5.52
CA LEU A 108 -14.87 6.16 -4.53
C LEU A 108 -13.61 6.97 -4.20
N THR A 109 -13.02 7.72 -5.16
CA THR A 109 -11.90 8.63 -4.85
C THR A 109 -12.36 9.80 -3.98
N ILE A 110 -13.58 10.33 -4.21
CA ILE A 110 -14.15 11.40 -3.39
C ILE A 110 -14.45 10.90 -1.97
N ILE A 111 -15.13 9.75 -1.84
CA ILE A 111 -15.40 9.14 -0.54
C ILE A 111 -14.09 8.78 0.16
N GLY A 112 -13.17 8.15 -0.56
CA GLY A 112 -11.87 7.74 -0.02
C GLY A 112 -11.09 8.93 0.52
N GLN A 113 -10.99 10.02 -0.26
CA GLN A 113 -10.32 11.25 0.18
C GLN A 113 -10.95 11.79 1.47
N LYS A 114 -12.27 12.02 1.48
CA LYS A 114 -12.97 12.54 2.67
C LYS A 114 -12.70 11.70 3.92
N TYR A 115 -12.77 10.38 3.79
CA TYR A 115 -12.57 9.46 4.92
C TYR A 115 -11.13 9.42 5.41
N LEU A 116 -10.15 9.57 4.52
CA LEU A 116 -8.76 9.63 4.94
C LEU A 116 -8.38 10.97 5.52
N ASP A 117 -8.94 12.07 5.00
CA ASP A 117 -8.77 13.40 5.57
C ASP A 117 -9.30 13.42 7.03
N GLU A 118 -10.48 12.84 7.28
CA GLU A 118 -11.04 12.67 8.64
C GLU A 118 -10.20 11.76 9.54
N TYR A 119 -9.53 10.75 8.98
CA TYR A 119 -8.70 9.81 9.76
C TYR A 119 -7.32 10.37 10.12
N LEU A 120 -6.80 11.30 9.30
CA LEU A 120 -5.48 11.91 9.45
C LEU A 120 -5.51 13.27 10.17
N SER A 121 -6.70 13.83 10.42
CA SER A 121 -6.92 15.06 11.20
C SER A 121 -6.91 14.78 12.71
#